data_AF-A0AAV3FMB6-F1
#
_entry.id   AF-A0AAV3FMB6-F1
#
_cell.length_a   1.000
_cell.length_b   1.000
_cell.length_c   1.000
_cell.angle_alpha   90.00
_cell.angle_beta   90.00
_cell.angle_gamma   90.00
#
_symmetry.space_group_name_H-M   'P 1'
#
loop_
_entity.id
_entity.type
_entity.pdbx_description
1 polymer ?
#
loop_
_entity_poly.entity_id
_entity_poly.type
_entity_poly.pdbx_seq_one_letter_code
_entity_poly.pdbx_strand_id
1 'polypeptide(L)'
;MVDLSLTPNPDDRALWPMGSDADWIRGSDVANNEHPGVLAQRHQWIVPNRLFAESMVKANSELVTSIIGALLSWRTCTVDQLRAGLSVKGAPEFHRDEPNLYGALCRLGVIDIGFSPYERFSGQIIPQTWLSLSSDKKLIRNTLGLFNSATWLRRMLSDKQLIGMRRHVRHNTYAAHVGLHLGVNPDIKLVGGDGWGAFRLIDPQAVSEAGLPHSCSTDITALASNNVLAGIEVQVHPNNMSQKISNWSKLLAYSPMQRRGLICIWLLIRDTSQWQYPALGSIIETASHADEMLVGDPSVASRMGFALWDDWFDEQGNPTGGIGTYRDMLNVERSMFSPDWSRCAPSTKPVTTIRDWGWTVMDETIRHQWGWDVSGWRKPEAYRGGFYGYIGGESVELSS
;
A
#
# COMPACT_ATOMS: atom_id res chain seq x y z
N MET A 1 -10.61 -1.52 14.86
CA MET A 1 -11.71 -0.67 14.37
C MET A 1 -11.07 0.44 13.56
N VAL A 2 -11.57 0.72 12.35
CA VAL A 2 -11.01 1.77 11.48
C VAL A 2 -11.52 3.12 11.97
N ASP A 3 -10.62 4.08 12.17
CA ASP A 3 -10.94 5.45 12.60
C ASP A 3 -10.35 6.46 11.61
N LEU A 4 -11.18 6.85 10.65
CA LEU A 4 -10.78 7.78 9.59
C LEU A 4 -10.70 9.23 10.07
N SER A 5 -11.17 9.55 11.28
CA SER A 5 -11.02 10.91 11.82
C SER A 5 -9.57 11.29 12.11
N LEU A 6 -8.69 10.28 12.21
CA LEU A 6 -7.26 10.45 12.39
C LEU A 6 -6.53 10.79 11.08
N THR A 7 -7.09 10.46 9.92
CA THR A 7 -6.34 10.59 8.67
C THR A 7 -6.12 12.06 8.32
N PRO A 8 -4.87 12.46 8.01
CA PRO A 8 -4.63 13.81 7.52
C PRO A 8 -5.24 13.95 6.12
N ASN A 9 -5.95 15.05 5.87
CA ASN A 9 -6.37 15.39 4.50
C ASN A 9 -5.11 15.68 3.66
N PRO A 10 -4.75 14.83 2.69
CA PRO A 10 -3.52 15.01 1.94
C PRO A 10 -3.55 16.24 1.01
N ASP A 11 -4.74 16.78 0.71
CA ASP A 11 -4.91 18.04 -0.04
C ASP A 11 -4.77 19.29 0.85
N ASP A 12 -4.59 19.14 2.15
CA ASP A 12 -4.26 20.28 3.02
C ASP A 12 -2.84 20.80 2.72
N ARG A 13 -2.76 22.05 2.26
CA ARG A 13 -1.48 22.73 1.98
C ARG A 13 -0.61 22.90 3.22
N ALA A 14 -1.20 22.94 4.42
CA ALA A 14 -0.46 23.05 5.67
C ALA A 14 0.45 21.84 5.94
N LEU A 15 0.19 20.69 5.29
CA LEU A 15 1.06 19.52 5.35
C LEU A 15 2.32 19.65 4.47
N TRP A 16 2.25 20.48 3.42
CA TRP A 16 3.28 20.57 2.38
C TRP A 16 3.96 21.95 2.23
N PRO A 17 4.21 22.72 3.32
CA PRO A 17 4.72 24.09 3.22
C PRO A 17 6.13 24.20 2.62
N MET A 18 6.91 23.11 2.64
CA MET A 18 8.28 23.04 2.12
C MET A 18 8.46 21.91 1.08
N GLY A 19 7.37 21.54 0.40
CA GLY A 19 7.39 20.53 -0.67
C GLY A 19 6.79 19.18 -0.26
N SER A 20 7.13 18.15 -1.03
CA SER A 20 6.43 16.85 -1.06
C SER A 20 7.16 15.70 -0.39
N ASP A 21 8.23 15.98 0.36
CA ASP A 21 9.10 14.99 1.04
C ASP A 21 9.28 15.35 2.52
N ALA A 22 9.90 14.44 3.27
CA ALA A 22 10.18 14.56 4.70
C ALA A 22 11.68 14.62 4.99
N ASP A 23 12.06 15.24 6.10
CA ASP A 23 13.39 15.15 6.69
C ASP A 23 13.49 13.81 7.45
N TRP A 24 14.27 12.88 6.90
CA TRP A 24 14.34 11.50 7.35
C TRP A 24 15.47 11.24 8.35
N ILE A 25 15.10 10.71 9.52
CA ILE A 25 16.03 10.02 10.42
C ILE A 25 16.06 8.55 10.02
N ARG A 26 17.21 8.12 9.51
CA ARG A 26 17.39 6.79 8.94
C ARG A 26 17.67 5.76 10.02
N GLY A 27 16.85 4.72 10.10
CA GLY A 27 17.00 3.66 11.09
C GLY A 27 18.34 2.93 10.95
N SER A 28 18.80 2.71 9.71
CA SER A 28 20.13 2.11 9.45
C SER A 28 21.25 2.88 10.13
N ASP A 29 21.16 4.21 10.12
CA ASP A 29 22.19 5.10 10.64
C ASP A 29 22.11 5.15 12.17
N VAL A 30 20.89 5.14 12.73
CA VAL A 30 20.65 5.06 14.18
C VAL A 30 21.12 3.73 14.77
N ALA A 31 20.93 2.62 14.04
CA ALA A 31 21.32 1.28 14.46
C ALA A 31 22.84 1.08 14.51
N ASN A 32 23.57 1.75 13.62
CA ASN A 32 25.03 1.67 13.50
C ASN A 32 25.76 2.79 14.25
N ASN A 33 25.04 3.67 14.97
CA ASN A 33 25.64 4.80 15.65
C ASN A 33 26.44 4.37 16.89
N GLU A 34 27.72 4.76 16.95
CA GLU A 34 28.66 4.42 18.04
C GLU A 34 28.39 5.19 19.35
N HIS A 35 27.57 6.24 19.32
CA HIS A 35 27.23 7.10 20.46
C HIS A 35 25.71 7.21 20.67
N PRO A 36 25.04 6.10 21.02
CA PRO A 36 23.58 6.03 21.07
C PRO A 36 22.93 7.00 22.07
N GLY A 37 23.64 7.37 23.14
CA GLY A 37 23.15 8.30 24.17
C GLY A 37 22.98 9.74 23.67
N VAL A 38 23.82 10.20 22.73
CA VAL A 38 23.73 11.55 22.16
C VAL A 38 22.46 11.69 21.30
N LEU A 39 22.15 10.66 20.52
CA LEU A 39 20.91 10.63 19.73
C LEU A 39 19.66 10.61 20.61
N ALA A 40 19.66 9.83 21.69
CA ALA A 40 18.54 9.77 22.63
C ALA A 40 18.33 11.08 23.40
N GLN A 41 19.40 11.86 23.64
CA GLN A 41 19.29 13.21 24.21
C GLN A 41 18.66 14.20 23.22
N ARG A 42 19.00 14.09 21.93
CA ARG A 42 18.47 14.98 20.89
C ARG A 42 17.04 14.62 20.49
N HIS A 43 16.72 13.34 20.52
CA HIS A 43 15.43 12.77 20.13
C HIS A 43 14.95 11.84 21.25
N GLN A 44 14.18 12.37 22.18
CA GLN A 44 13.74 11.67 23.39
C GLN A 44 12.91 10.42 23.09
N TRP A 45 12.24 10.40 21.93
CA TRP A 45 11.51 9.25 21.44
C TRP A 45 12.40 8.06 21.02
N ILE A 46 13.71 8.24 20.82
CA ILE A 46 14.63 7.15 20.50
C ILE A 46 14.97 6.37 21.77
N VAL A 47 14.80 5.04 21.72
CA VAL A 47 15.20 4.16 22.80
C VAL A 47 16.73 4.20 23.01
N PRO A 48 17.22 4.34 24.26
CA PRO A 48 18.63 4.65 24.54
C PRO A 48 19.59 3.51 24.22
N ASN A 49 19.15 2.25 24.27
CA ASN A 49 20.01 1.10 24.01
C ASN A 49 19.28 -0.01 23.25
N ARG A 50 20.06 -0.87 22.59
CA ARG A 50 19.56 -1.95 21.75
C ARG A 50 18.78 -3.02 22.54
N LEU A 51 19.27 -3.41 23.72
CA LEU A 51 18.63 -4.45 24.53
C LEU A 51 17.20 -4.05 24.94
N PHE A 52 17.01 -2.79 25.30
CA PHE A 52 15.69 -2.25 25.62
C PHE A 52 14.78 -2.21 24.38
N ALA A 53 15.31 -1.80 23.22
CA ALA A 53 14.57 -1.82 21.96
C ALA A 53 14.11 -3.24 21.57
N GLU A 54 15.00 -4.24 21.69
CA GLU A 54 14.66 -5.66 21.43
C GLU A 54 13.59 -6.16 22.41
N SER A 55 13.67 -5.78 23.68
CA SER A 55 12.68 -6.17 24.70
C SER A 55 11.30 -5.58 24.39
N MET A 56 11.25 -4.30 24.01
CA MET A 56 10.02 -3.60 23.64
C MET A 56 9.39 -4.21 22.38
N VAL A 57 10.20 -4.54 21.36
CA VAL A 57 9.71 -5.19 20.13
C VAL A 57 9.17 -6.59 20.41
N LYS A 58 9.86 -7.39 21.23
CA LYS A 58 9.39 -8.73 21.61
C LYS A 58 8.04 -8.68 22.34
N ALA A 59 7.89 -7.73 23.25
CA ALA A 59 6.65 -7.54 24.00
C ALA A 59 5.46 -7.11 23.11
N ASN A 60 5.73 -6.52 21.94
CA ASN A 60 4.73 -5.99 21.02
C ASN A 60 4.75 -6.67 19.64
N SER A 61 5.09 -7.97 19.60
CA SER A 61 5.41 -8.68 18.36
C SER A 61 4.30 -8.67 17.29
N GLU A 62 3.03 -8.80 17.68
CA GLU A 62 1.90 -8.71 16.73
C GLU A 62 1.77 -7.32 16.12
N LEU A 63 1.87 -6.28 16.95
CA LEU A 63 1.80 -4.87 16.54
C LEU A 63 2.95 -4.52 15.58
N VAL A 64 4.17 -4.96 15.91
CA VAL A 64 5.36 -4.78 15.07
C VAL A 64 5.19 -5.48 13.72
N THR A 65 4.66 -6.70 13.71
CA THR A 65 4.39 -7.44 12.47
C THR A 65 3.39 -6.69 11.60
N SER A 66 2.33 -6.16 12.20
CA SER A 66 1.31 -5.37 11.51
C SER A 66 1.86 -4.07 10.93
N ILE A 67 2.67 -3.32 11.68
CA ILE A 67 3.33 -2.09 11.20
C ILE A 67 4.27 -2.39 10.03
N ILE A 68 5.14 -3.41 10.14
CA ILE A 68 6.04 -3.80 9.05
C ILE A 68 5.23 -4.24 7.81
N GLY A 69 4.15 -4.97 8.02
CA GLY A 69 3.21 -5.38 6.99
C GLY A 69 2.58 -4.21 6.24
N ALA A 70 2.10 -3.21 6.99
CA ALA A 70 1.57 -1.98 6.42
C ALA A 70 2.65 -1.24 5.61
N LEU A 71 3.85 -1.06 6.16
CA LEU A 71 4.93 -0.36 5.45
C LEU A 71 5.49 -1.15 4.26
N LEU A 72 5.35 -2.48 4.25
CA LEU A 72 5.61 -3.29 3.06
C LEU A 72 4.66 -2.96 1.93
N SER A 73 3.38 -2.80 2.25
CA SER A 73 2.32 -2.54 1.29
C SER A 73 2.26 -1.11 0.82
N TRP A 74 2.42 -0.15 1.73
CA TRP A 74 2.15 1.28 1.47
C TRP A 74 3.41 2.11 1.31
N ARG A 75 4.59 1.50 1.56
CA ARG A 75 5.95 2.08 1.59
C ARG A 75 6.17 3.19 2.58
N THR A 76 5.36 4.24 2.48
CA THR A 76 5.39 5.43 3.31
C THR A 76 3.99 5.83 3.70
N CYS A 77 3.73 5.95 4.99
CA CYS A 77 2.46 6.45 5.50
C CYS A 77 2.70 7.24 6.77
N THR A 78 1.71 8.02 7.20
CA THR A 78 1.77 8.68 8.51
C THR A 78 1.47 7.68 9.63
N VAL A 79 1.94 8.00 10.85
CA VAL A 79 1.52 7.31 12.07
C VAL A 79 -0.01 7.29 12.16
N ASP A 80 -0.66 8.41 11.86
CA ASP A 80 -2.12 8.51 11.94
C ASP A 80 -2.83 7.62 10.91
N GLN A 81 -2.31 7.48 9.70
CA GLN A 81 -2.83 6.51 8.72
C GLN A 81 -2.64 5.06 9.18
N LEU A 82 -1.52 4.73 9.84
CA LEU A 82 -1.34 3.41 10.47
C LEU A 82 -2.40 3.16 11.55
N ARG A 83 -2.65 4.15 12.41
CA ARG A 83 -3.65 4.09 13.48
C ARG A 83 -5.07 4.02 12.94
N ALA A 84 -5.35 4.77 11.88
CA ALA A 84 -6.65 4.83 11.24
C ALA A 84 -7.08 3.47 10.68
N GLY A 85 -6.14 2.62 10.27
CA GLY A 85 -6.49 1.25 9.86
C GLY A 85 -5.49 0.55 8.94
N LEU A 86 -4.43 1.22 8.45
CA LEU A 86 -3.42 0.55 7.63
C LEU A 86 -2.69 -0.55 8.41
N SER A 87 -2.47 -0.33 9.72
CA SER A 87 -2.01 -1.37 10.62
C SER A 87 -3.21 -2.11 11.19
N VAL A 88 -3.44 -3.30 10.65
CA VAL A 88 -4.60 -4.14 10.94
C VAL A 88 -4.74 -4.53 12.44
N LYS A 89 -3.62 -4.70 13.15
CA LYS A 89 -3.59 -4.94 14.61
C LYS A 89 -3.53 -3.64 15.44
N GLY A 90 -3.72 -2.50 14.79
CA GLY A 90 -3.58 -1.17 15.36
C GLY A 90 -2.15 -0.64 15.30
N ALA A 91 -1.96 0.59 15.76
CA ALA A 91 -0.64 1.20 15.93
C ALA A 91 -0.70 2.13 17.16
N PRO A 92 0.39 2.30 17.92
CA PRO A 92 0.41 3.24 19.04
C PRO A 92 0.46 4.68 18.53
N GLU A 93 0.20 5.64 19.40
CA GLU A 93 0.49 7.04 19.12
C GLU A 93 2.00 7.30 19.10
N PHE A 94 2.43 8.34 18.38
CA PHE A 94 3.83 8.75 18.36
C PHE A 94 4.06 9.93 19.29
N HIS A 95 4.60 9.64 20.47
CA HIS A 95 5.02 10.66 21.45
C HIS A 95 6.46 11.09 21.18
N ARG A 96 6.69 12.39 20.98
CA ARG A 96 8.02 12.93 20.63
C ARG A 96 8.94 13.10 21.84
N ASP A 97 8.37 13.11 23.03
CA ASP A 97 8.98 13.43 24.32
C ASP A 97 9.37 12.21 25.15
N GLU A 98 8.98 11.00 24.72
CA GLU A 98 9.32 9.78 25.45
C GLU A 98 9.65 8.58 24.54
N PRO A 99 10.55 7.67 24.97
CA PRO A 99 10.89 6.47 24.22
C PRO A 99 9.67 5.61 23.92
N ASN A 100 9.46 5.30 22.64
CA ASN A 100 8.29 4.56 22.19
C ASN A 100 8.63 3.44 21.20
N LEU A 101 7.62 2.67 20.77
CA LEU A 101 7.80 1.52 19.88
C LEU A 101 8.41 1.91 18.52
N TYR A 102 8.04 3.06 17.96
CA TYR A 102 8.61 3.54 16.70
C TYR A 102 10.10 3.90 16.89
N GLY A 103 10.45 4.52 18.01
CA GLY A 103 11.83 4.75 18.40
C GLY A 103 12.63 3.45 18.60
N ALA A 104 12.01 2.40 19.13
CA ALA A 104 12.61 1.07 19.24
C ALA A 104 12.89 0.47 17.86
N LEU A 105 11.90 0.51 16.95
CA LEU A 105 12.04 0.03 15.58
C LEU A 105 13.09 0.81 14.78
N CYS A 106 13.14 2.14 14.95
CA CYS A 106 14.16 2.99 14.36
C CYS A 106 15.56 2.63 14.92
N ARG A 107 15.68 2.44 16.24
CA ARG A 107 16.93 2.01 16.90
C ARG A 107 17.44 0.65 16.41
N LEU A 108 16.54 -0.28 16.11
CA LEU A 108 16.89 -1.57 15.52
C LEU A 108 17.13 -1.50 14.01
N GLY A 109 16.93 -0.33 13.40
CA GLY A 109 17.14 -0.07 11.98
C GLY A 109 16.08 -0.65 11.07
N VAL A 110 14.87 -0.88 11.60
CA VAL A 110 13.75 -1.46 10.87
C VAL A 110 13.01 -0.40 10.05
N ILE A 111 12.83 0.78 10.62
CA ILE A 111 12.07 1.88 10.02
C ILE A 111 12.87 3.17 10.01
N ASP A 112 12.55 4.02 9.06
CA ASP A 112 12.93 5.42 9.04
C ASP A 112 11.75 6.28 9.50
N ILE A 113 12.07 7.37 10.18
CA ILE A 113 11.07 8.30 10.71
C ILE A 113 11.30 9.66 10.07
N GLY A 114 10.28 10.18 9.41
CA GLY A 114 10.29 11.42 8.65
C GLY A 114 9.46 12.50 9.35
N PHE A 115 9.99 13.70 9.38
CA PHE A 115 9.32 14.91 9.88
C PHE A 115 9.20 15.94 8.75
N SER A 116 8.30 16.91 8.88
CA SER A 116 8.22 17.95 7.85
C SER A 116 9.51 18.77 7.83
N PRO A 117 10.13 19.02 6.66
CA PRO A 117 11.33 19.87 6.57
C PRO A 117 11.08 21.27 7.12
N TYR A 118 9.82 21.73 7.11
CA TYR A 118 9.42 23.01 7.68
C TYR A 118 9.70 23.11 9.18
N GLU A 119 9.63 22.01 9.92
CA GLU A 119 9.92 22.00 11.36
C GLU A 119 11.36 22.45 11.65
N ARG A 120 12.30 22.02 10.81
CA ARG A 120 13.71 22.37 10.94
C ARG A 120 13.96 23.87 10.74
N PHE A 121 13.23 24.50 9.83
CA PHE A 121 13.43 25.92 9.48
C PHE A 121 12.63 26.89 10.35
N SER A 122 11.41 26.51 10.73
CA SER A 122 10.49 27.37 11.48
C SER A 122 10.50 27.12 12.99
N GLY A 123 10.95 25.95 13.43
CA GLY A 123 10.79 25.48 14.81
C GLY A 123 9.35 25.09 15.18
N GLN A 124 8.38 25.21 14.27
CA GLN A 124 7.00 24.81 14.49
C GLN A 124 6.82 23.33 14.14
N ILE A 125 6.19 22.58 15.04
CA ILE A 125 5.92 21.15 14.84
C ILE A 125 4.73 20.99 13.90
N ILE A 126 4.91 20.20 12.84
CA ILE A 126 3.81 19.62 12.08
C ILE A 126 3.42 18.31 12.78
N PRO A 127 2.12 18.10 13.11
CA PRO A 127 1.71 16.93 13.89
C PRO A 127 2.07 15.60 13.21
N GLN A 128 1.98 15.57 11.88
CA GLN A 128 2.19 14.36 11.10
C GLN A 128 3.64 13.90 11.15
N THR A 129 3.79 12.60 11.39
CA THR A 129 5.08 11.89 11.36
C THR A 129 4.98 10.77 10.34
N TRP A 130 5.91 10.72 9.39
CA TRP A 130 5.92 9.72 8.33
C TRP A 130 6.86 8.57 8.67
N LEU A 131 6.47 7.37 8.27
CA LEU A 131 7.24 6.16 8.48
C LEU A 131 7.51 5.47 7.16
N SER A 132 8.69 4.88 7.02
CA SER A 132 9.05 4.00 5.92
C SER A 132 9.81 2.80 6.46
N LEU A 133 9.80 1.66 5.77
CA LEU A 133 10.82 0.64 6.03
C LEU A 133 12.20 1.21 5.69
N SER A 134 13.17 0.83 6.52
CA SER A 134 14.58 1.08 6.30
C SER A 134 15.09 0.27 5.12
N SER A 135 16.19 0.74 4.51
CA SER A 135 16.83 0.06 3.38
C SER A 135 17.62 -1.18 3.79
N ASP A 136 17.95 -1.35 5.08
CA ASP A 136 18.72 -2.50 5.57
C ASP A 136 17.84 -3.71 5.85
N LYS A 137 17.73 -4.57 4.84
CA LYS A 137 16.97 -5.83 4.91
C LYS A 137 17.51 -6.82 5.95
N LYS A 138 18.81 -6.75 6.30
CA LYS A 138 19.38 -7.64 7.32
C LYS A 138 18.88 -7.24 8.70
N LEU A 139 18.84 -5.94 9.00
CA LEU A 139 18.32 -5.43 10.27
C LEU A 139 16.83 -5.72 10.44
N ILE A 140 16.03 -5.56 9.38
CA ILE A 140 14.60 -5.93 9.40
C ILE A 140 14.44 -7.43 9.68
N ARG A 141 15.15 -8.30 8.95
CA ARG A 141 15.09 -9.76 9.15
C ARG A 141 15.53 -10.19 10.55
N ASN A 142 16.60 -9.59 11.07
CA ASN A 142 17.08 -9.88 12.42
C ASN A 142 16.02 -9.52 13.46
N THR A 143 15.33 -8.40 13.29
CA THR A 143 14.26 -7.97 14.20
C THR A 143 13.06 -8.91 14.16
N LEU A 144 12.65 -9.35 12.97
CA LEU A 144 11.60 -10.37 12.83
C LEU A 144 12.00 -11.75 13.34
N GLY A 145 13.31 -12.03 13.46
CA GLY A 145 13.84 -13.24 14.08
C GLY A 145 13.80 -13.21 15.61
N LEU A 146 13.50 -12.07 16.23
CA LEU A 146 13.38 -11.95 17.69
C LEU A 146 12.10 -12.61 18.24
N PHE A 147 11.11 -12.89 17.38
CA PHE A 147 9.83 -13.48 17.73
C PHE A 147 9.34 -14.39 16.60
N ASN A 148 8.31 -15.21 16.84
CA ASN A 148 7.80 -16.18 15.86
C ASN A 148 6.94 -15.50 14.78
N SER A 149 7.57 -14.66 13.95
CA SER A 149 6.90 -13.97 12.83
C SER A 149 6.44 -14.95 11.75
N ALA A 150 5.38 -14.58 11.02
CA ALA A 150 4.83 -15.40 9.94
C ALA A 150 5.92 -15.74 8.91
N THR A 151 6.01 -17.02 8.53
CA THR A 151 7.08 -17.53 7.66
C THR A 151 7.07 -16.84 6.29
N TRP A 152 5.88 -16.52 5.78
CA TRP A 152 5.73 -15.83 4.51
C TRP A 152 6.26 -14.39 4.55
N LEU A 153 6.08 -13.67 5.67
CA LEU A 153 6.58 -12.30 5.83
C LEU A 153 8.11 -12.28 5.76
N ARG A 154 8.75 -13.23 6.46
CA ARG A 154 10.20 -13.44 6.38
C ARG A 154 10.65 -13.74 4.94
N ARG A 155 9.86 -14.52 4.19
CA ARG A 155 10.13 -14.84 2.79
C ARG A 155 10.02 -13.62 1.87
N MET A 156 8.95 -12.84 1.99
CA MET A 156 8.76 -11.58 1.24
C MET A 156 9.92 -10.60 1.42
N LEU A 157 10.47 -10.53 2.64
CA LEU A 157 11.60 -9.67 2.97
C LEU A 157 12.95 -10.24 2.50
N SER A 158 13.04 -11.56 2.33
CA SER A 158 14.22 -12.23 1.75
C SER A 158 14.29 -12.14 0.23
N ASP A 159 13.13 -12.02 -0.43
CA ASP A 159 13.08 -11.88 -1.88
C ASP A 159 13.48 -10.46 -2.31
N LYS A 160 13.96 -10.34 -3.56
CA LYS A 160 14.35 -9.06 -4.19
C LYS A 160 13.19 -8.06 -4.32
N GLN A 161 12.02 -8.32 -3.75
CA GLN A 161 10.83 -7.48 -3.83
C GLN A 161 10.93 -6.17 -3.04
N LEU A 162 11.83 -6.10 -2.05
CA LEU A 162 12.13 -4.88 -1.29
C LEU A 162 13.15 -3.93 -1.96
N ILE A 163 13.58 -4.18 -3.20
CA ILE A 163 14.63 -3.34 -3.83
C ILE A 163 14.01 -2.01 -4.28
N GLY A 164 14.56 -0.90 -3.76
CA GLY A 164 14.30 0.44 -4.28
C GLY A 164 13.02 1.11 -3.77
N MET A 165 12.72 1.03 -2.48
CA MET A 165 11.64 1.78 -1.85
C MET A 165 11.88 3.29 -2.00
N ARG A 166 11.32 3.89 -3.05
CA ARG A 166 11.32 5.34 -3.22
C ARG A 166 10.31 5.93 -2.25
N ARG A 167 10.77 6.90 -1.45
CA ARG A 167 9.96 7.59 -0.44
C ARG A 167 9.33 8.80 -1.11
N HIS A 168 8.20 8.61 -1.77
CA HIS A 168 7.41 9.71 -2.32
C HIS A 168 6.34 10.08 -1.29
N VAL A 169 6.73 10.86 -0.25
CA VAL A 169 5.91 11.10 0.94
C VAL A 169 4.51 11.58 0.60
N ARG A 170 4.39 12.67 -0.16
CA ARG A 170 3.08 13.20 -0.55
C ARG A 170 2.28 12.19 -1.35
N HIS A 171 2.86 11.65 -2.43
CA HIS A 171 2.23 10.64 -3.29
C HIS A 171 1.67 9.45 -2.49
N ASN A 172 2.48 8.88 -1.60
CA ASN A 172 2.08 7.74 -0.80
C ASN A 172 1.06 8.13 0.28
N THR A 173 1.08 9.38 0.77
CA THR A 173 0.04 9.89 1.69
C THR A 173 -1.32 9.94 0.99
N TYR A 174 -1.38 10.41 -0.26
CA TYR A 174 -2.60 10.34 -1.09
C TYR A 174 -3.03 8.89 -1.36
N ALA A 175 -2.08 8.02 -1.75
CA ALA A 175 -2.40 6.63 -2.04
C ALA A 175 -2.97 5.89 -0.82
N ALA A 176 -2.35 6.07 0.34
CA ALA A 176 -2.82 5.55 1.63
C ALA A 176 -4.20 6.09 2.01
N HIS A 177 -4.48 7.37 1.75
CA HIS A 177 -5.78 7.99 2.00
C HIS A 177 -6.88 7.32 1.19
N VAL A 178 -6.66 7.20 -0.13
CA VAL A 178 -7.56 6.46 -1.02
C VAL A 178 -7.77 5.03 -0.52
N GLY A 179 -6.68 4.36 -0.17
CA GLY A 179 -6.71 3.00 0.37
C GLY A 179 -7.62 2.85 1.58
N LEU A 180 -7.48 3.72 2.58
CA LEU A 180 -8.27 3.71 3.81
C LEU A 180 -9.76 3.93 3.56
N HIS A 181 -10.10 4.89 2.71
CA HIS A 181 -11.50 5.18 2.37
C HIS A 181 -12.15 4.09 1.51
N LEU A 182 -11.40 3.48 0.58
CA LEU A 182 -11.86 2.28 -0.11
C LEU A 182 -12.00 1.10 0.87
N GLY A 183 -11.12 0.99 1.86
CA GLY A 183 -11.14 -0.12 2.81
C GLY A 183 -12.43 -0.18 3.64
N VAL A 184 -13.04 0.96 3.97
CA VAL A 184 -14.32 1.00 4.70
C VAL A 184 -15.55 0.92 3.80
N ASN A 185 -15.36 0.98 2.47
CA ASN A 185 -16.46 0.90 1.53
C ASN A 185 -17.02 -0.54 1.49
N PRO A 186 -18.34 -0.76 1.67
CA PRO A 186 -18.94 -2.09 1.66
C PRO A 186 -18.82 -2.81 0.31
N ASP A 187 -18.62 -2.08 -0.78
CA ASP A 187 -18.41 -2.64 -2.12
C ASP A 187 -16.96 -3.03 -2.39
N ILE A 188 -16.09 -3.00 -1.39
CA ILE A 188 -14.70 -3.42 -1.48
C ILE A 188 -14.48 -4.67 -0.63
N LYS A 189 -13.80 -5.66 -1.22
CA LYS A 189 -13.40 -6.90 -0.56
C LYS A 189 -12.05 -6.78 0.13
N LEU A 190 -11.08 -6.17 -0.56
CA LEU A 190 -9.71 -5.94 -0.07
C LEU A 190 -9.03 -4.82 -0.87
N VAL A 191 -8.11 -4.11 -0.23
CA VAL A 191 -7.28 -3.06 -0.81
C VAL A 191 -5.84 -3.21 -0.34
N GLY A 192 -4.87 -3.02 -1.21
CA GLY A 192 -3.45 -3.00 -0.87
C GLY A 192 -2.70 -1.94 -1.66
N GLY A 193 -1.62 -1.41 -1.10
CA GLY A 193 -0.73 -0.47 -1.79
C GLY A 193 0.23 -1.14 -2.79
N ASP A 194 1.13 -0.34 -3.35
CA ASP A 194 2.14 -0.69 -4.37
C ASP A 194 3.07 -1.87 -4.01
N GLY A 195 3.22 -2.19 -2.71
CA GLY A 195 3.84 -3.42 -2.23
C GLY A 195 3.28 -4.67 -2.90
N TRP A 196 2.00 -4.61 -3.26
CA TRP A 196 1.27 -5.67 -3.93
C TRP A 196 0.89 -5.32 -5.38
N GLY A 197 1.06 -4.06 -5.78
CA GLY A 197 0.67 -3.54 -7.09
C GLY A 197 1.58 -3.92 -8.25
N ALA A 198 2.66 -4.67 -8.03
CA ALA A 198 3.55 -5.10 -9.11
C ALA A 198 2.80 -5.93 -10.16
N PHE A 199 2.90 -5.58 -11.43
CA PHE A 199 2.15 -6.26 -12.51
C PHE A 199 2.41 -7.76 -12.55
N ARG A 200 3.65 -8.17 -12.26
CA ARG A 200 4.04 -9.59 -12.18
C ARG A 200 3.36 -10.37 -11.07
N LEU A 201 2.84 -9.70 -10.03
CA LEU A 201 2.06 -10.30 -8.95
C LEU A 201 0.57 -10.34 -9.31
N ILE A 202 0.09 -9.34 -10.06
CA ILE A 202 -1.30 -9.24 -10.51
C ILE A 202 -1.58 -10.25 -11.64
N ASP A 203 -0.78 -10.20 -12.71
CA ASP A 203 -0.92 -11.08 -13.87
C ASP A 203 0.45 -11.41 -14.51
N PRO A 204 1.18 -12.40 -13.97
CA PRO A 204 2.49 -12.79 -14.51
C PRO A 204 2.43 -13.27 -15.96
N GLN A 205 1.30 -13.85 -16.38
CA GLN A 205 1.11 -14.31 -17.75
C GLN A 205 1.06 -13.13 -18.71
N ALA A 206 0.20 -12.14 -18.42
CA ALA A 206 0.12 -10.92 -19.23
C ALA A 206 1.46 -10.18 -19.32
N VAL A 207 2.20 -10.09 -18.20
CA VAL A 207 3.53 -9.46 -18.18
C VAL A 207 4.51 -10.18 -19.11
N SER A 208 4.51 -11.52 -19.09
CA SER A 208 5.39 -12.32 -19.94
C SER A 208 5.03 -12.19 -21.42
N GLU A 209 3.75 -12.28 -21.76
CA GLU A 209 3.27 -12.21 -23.15
C GLU A 209 3.46 -10.81 -23.76
N ALA A 210 3.22 -9.77 -22.96
CA ALA A 210 3.40 -8.37 -23.38
C ALA A 210 4.87 -7.89 -23.35
N GLY A 211 5.81 -8.70 -22.84
CA GLY A 211 7.22 -8.32 -22.70
C GLY A 211 7.45 -7.13 -21.77
N LEU A 212 6.65 -7.00 -20.71
CA LEU A 212 6.69 -5.83 -19.83
C LEU A 212 7.87 -5.87 -18.83
N PRO A 213 8.48 -4.72 -18.51
CA PRO A 213 9.50 -4.65 -17.47
C PRO A 213 8.98 -5.13 -16.12
N HIS A 214 9.81 -5.89 -15.40
CA HIS A 214 9.45 -6.42 -14.07
C HIS A 214 9.21 -5.35 -12.99
N SER A 215 9.59 -4.09 -13.24
CA SER A 215 9.43 -2.97 -12.32
C SER A 215 8.11 -2.22 -12.46
N CYS A 216 7.22 -2.62 -13.38
CA CYS A 216 5.92 -1.99 -13.51
C CYS A 216 5.01 -2.36 -12.33
N SER A 217 4.37 -1.36 -11.75
CA SER A 217 3.46 -1.52 -10.62
C SER A 217 2.42 -0.41 -10.60
N THR A 218 1.28 -0.70 -9.98
CA THR A 218 0.27 0.28 -9.60
C THR A 218 0.45 0.74 -8.16
N ASP A 219 -0.05 1.94 -7.83
CA ASP A 219 0.08 2.51 -6.50
C ASP A 219 -0.89 1.87 -5.49
N ILE A 220 -2.08 1.49 -5.95
CA ILE A 220 -3.12 0.84 -5.15
C ILE A 220 -3.76 -0.27 -5.98
N THR A 221 -4.06 -1.37 -5.33
CA THR A 221 -4.90 -2.46 -5.85
C THR A 221 -6.15 -2.55 -4.99
N ALA A 222 -7.32 -2.51 -5.61
CA ALA A 222 -8.60 -2.61 -4.92
C ALA A 222 -9.47 -3.67 -5.60
N LEU A 223 -9.89 -4.69 -4.86
CA LEU A 223 -10.81 -5.72 -5.34
C LEU A 223 -12.23 -5.36 -4.88
N ALA A 224 -13.10 -5.06 -5.82
CA ALA A 224 -14.49 -4.75 -5.55
C ALA A 224 -15.36 -6.01 -5.39
N SER A 225 -16.55 -5.82 -4.79
CA SER A 225 -17.57 -6.86 -4.54
C SER A 225 -18.00 -7.57 -5.83
N ASN A 226 -18.04 -6.82 -6.94
CA ASN A 226 -18.32 -7.28 -8.31
C ASN A 226 -17.13 -7.97 -9.01
N ASN A 227 -16.03 -8.27 -8.29
CA ASN A 227 -14.80 -8.91 -8.78
C ASN A 227 -13.95 -8.09 -9.76
N VAL A 228 -14.18 -6.79 -9.86
CA VAL A 228 -13.25 -5.87 -10.52
C VAL A 228 -12.01 -5.72 -9.65
N LEU A 229 -10.83 -5.92 -10.23
CA LEU A 229 -9.56 -5.54 -9.64
C LEU A 229 -9.11 -4.21 -10.24
N ALA A 230 -9.31 -3.12 -9.51
CA ALA A 230 -8.84 -1.81 -9.93
C ALA A 230 -7.38 -1.61 -9.52
N GLY A 231 -6.52 -1.31 -10.49
CA GLY A 231 -5.26 -0.62 -10.24
C GLY A 231 -5.50 0.88 -10.26
N ILE A 232 -5.13 1.58 -9.19
CA ILE A 232 -5.27 3.03 -9.10
C ILE A 232 -3.87 3.63 -9.06
N GLU A 233 -3.60 4.55 -9.99
CA GLU A 233 -2.35 5.28 -10.13
C GLU A 233 -2.57 6.72 -9.68
N VAL A 234 -1.90 7.13 -8.61
CA VAL A 234 -1.92 8.53 -8.18
C VAL A 234 -0.94 9.30 -9.06
N GLN A 235 -1.39 10.40 -9.67
CA GLN A 235 -0.53 11.16 -10.59
C GLN A 235 -0.56 12.66 -10.30
N VAL A 236 0.62 13.22 -10.05
CA VAL A 236 0.82 14.66 -9.77
C VAL A 236 1.31 15.42 -11.00
N HIS A 237 2.16 14.79 -11.81
CA HIS A 237 2.84 15.42 -12.94
C HIS A 237 2.78 14.53 -14.19
N PRO A 238 2.75 15.06 -15.41
CA PRO A 238 2.70 14.25 -16.64
C PRO A 238 4.00 13.46 -16.93
N ASN A 239 5.05 13.64 -16.13
CA ASN A 239 6.35 13.01 -16.35
C ASN A 239 6.24 11.47 -16.38
N ASN A 240 6.80 10.85 -17.43
CA ASN A 240 6.76 9.41 -17.70
C ASN A 240 5.37 8.81 -17.88
N MET A 241 4.32 9.62 -17.93
CA MET A 241 2.94 9.12 -18.00
C MET A 241 2.68 8.35 -19.29
N SER A 242 3.17 8.82 -20.44
CA SER A 242 3.03 8.11 -21.73
C SER A 242 3.61 6.69 -21.67
N GLN A 243 4.76 6.51 -21.01
CA GLN A 243 5.35 5.19 -20.84
C GLN A 243 4.51 4.31 -19.90
N LYS A 244 4.02 4.87 -18.79
CA LYS A 244 3.17 4.09 -17.87
C LYS A 244 1.84 3.71 -18.52
N ILE A 245 1.21 4.63 -19.27
CA ILE A 245 -0.01 4.37 -20.04
C ILE A 245 0.23 3.27 -21.07
N SER A 246 1.35 3.30 -21.81
CA SER A 246 1.71 2.22 -22.73
C SER A 246 1.92 0.89 -22.02
N ASN A 247 2.53 0.87 -20.83
CA ASN A 247 2.69 -0.35 -20.06
C ASN A 247 1.35 -0.91 -19.57
N TRP A 248 0.44 -0.04 -19.12
CA TRP A 248 -0.90 -0.41 -18.71
C TRP A 248 -1.75 -0.89 -19.89
N SER A 249 -1.73 -0.21 -21.03
CA SER A 249 -2.49 -0.61 -22.22
C SER A 249 -2.09 -2.01 -22.67
N LYS A 250 -0.79 -2.31 -22.70
CA LYS A 250 -0.25 -3.63 -22.98
C LYS A 250 -0.66 -4.66 -21.94
N LEU A 251 -0.53 -4.36 -20.65
CA LEU A 251 -0.97 -5.29 -19.60
C LEU A 251 -2.45 -5.64 -19.75
N LEU A 252 -3.30 -4.64 -19.99
CA LEU A 252 -4.75 -4.81 -20.13
C LEU A 252 -5.12 -5.57 -21.42
N ALA A 253 -4.41 -5.32 -22.53
CA ALA A 253 -4.62 -6.04 -23.79
C ALA A 253 -4.32 -7.54 -23.65
N TYR A 254 -3.28 -7.89 -22.90
CA TYR A 254 -2.89 -9.28 -22.65
C TYR A 254 -3.54 -9.88 -21.39
N SER A 255 -4.29 -9.09 -20.61
CA SER A 255 -5.07 -9.54 -19.45
C SER A 255 -6.57 -9.32 -19.71
N PRO A 256 -7.26 -10.28 -20.35
CA PRO A 256 -8.70 -10.21 -20.56
C PRO A 256 -9.45 -10.01 -19.24
N MET A 257 -10.56 -9.27 -19.31
CA MET A 257 -11.40 -8.96 -18.13
C MET A 257 -11.81 -10.23 -17.37
N GLN A 258 -12.09 -11.32 -18.07
CA GLN A 258 -12.53 -12.60 -17.49
C GLN A 258 -11.46 -13.30 -16.66
N ARG A 259 -10.17 -12.94 -16.81
CA ARG A 259 -9.08 -13.58 -16.07
C ARG A 259 -8.82 -12.93 -14.73
N ARG A 260 -8.76 -11.59 -14.71
CA ARG A 260 -8.36 -10.81 -13.52
C ARG A 260 -9.32 -9.71 -13.11
N GLY A 261 -10.31 -9.38 -13.93
CA GLY A 261 -11.20 -8.24 -13.70
C GLY A 261 -10.47 -6.89 -13.74
N LEU A 262 -9.33 -6.82 -14.43
CA LEU A 262 -8.37 -5.73 -14.26
C LEU A 262 -8.78 -4.46 -15.02
N ILE A 263 -8.86 -3.35 -14.28
CA ILE A 263 -9.01 -1.99 -14.80
C ILE A 263 -7.90 -1.08 -14.25
N CYS A 264 -7.68 0.07 -14.89
CA CYS A 264 -6.73 1.09 -14.46
C CYS A 264 -7.42 2.46 -14.32
N ILE A 265 -7.27 3.09 -13.16
CA ILE A 265 -7.78 4.43 -12.89
C ILE A 265 -6.60 5.34 -12.54
N TRP A 266 -6.39 6.38 -13.33
CA TRP A 266 -5.46 7.45 -13.04
C TRP A 266 -6.16 8.49 -12.17
N LEU A 267 -5.83 8.54 -10.88
CA LEU A 267 -6.32 9.56 -9.96
C LEU A 267 -5.38 10.77 -9.99
N LEU A 268 -5.84 11.86 -10.57
CA LEU A 268 -5.08 13.09 -10.72
C LEU A 268 -5.17 13.91 -9.45
N ILE A 269 -4.03 14.35 -8.94
CA ILE A 269 -3.95 15.22 -7.77
C ILE A 269 -3.29 16.54 -8.17
N ARG A 270 -3.65 17.62 -7.48
CA ARG A 270 -3.12 18.95 -7.76
C ARG A 270 -1.63 19.03 -7.42
N ASP A 271 -0.87 19.84 -8.15
CA ASP A 271 0.54 20.09 -7.83
C ASP A 271 0.68 21.07 -6.64
N THR A 272 1.78 20.99 -5.89
CA THR A 272 1.97 21.86 -4.70
C THR A 272 2.32 23.32 -5.03
N SER A 273 2.71 23.63 -6.29
CA SER A 273 3.21 24.96 -6.67
C SER A 273 2.12 25.89 -7.21
N GLN A 274 1.29 25.40 -8.12
CA GLN A 274 0.21 26.15 -8.77
C GLN A 274 -1.17 25.69 -8.28
N TRP A 275 -1.24 24.54 -7.62
CA TRP A 275 -2.48 23.93 -7.18
C TRP A 275 -3.44 23.60 -8.32
N GLN A 276 -2.87 23.14 -9.43
CA GLN A 276 -3.61 22.77 -10.63
C GLN A 276 -3.44 21.28 -10.91
N TYR A 277 -4.44 20.69 -11.57
CA TYR A 277 -4.30 19.35 -12.11
C TYR A 277 -3.31 19.31 -13.26
N PRO A 278 -2.60 18.19 -13.45
CA PRO A 278 -1.71 18.05 -14.60
C PRO A 278 -2.49 18.18 -15.91
N ALA A 279 -1.96 18.96 -16.86
CA ALA A 279 -2.55 19.10 -18.19
C ALA A 279 -2.24 17.84 -19.02
N LEU A 280 -3.25 16.98 -19.20
CA LEU A 280 -3.08 15.66 -19.83
C LEU A 280 -3.68 15.54 -21.24
N GLY A 281 -4.33 16.58 -21.78
CA GLY A 281 -5.13 16.49 -23.01
C GLY A 281 -4.41 15.79 -24.17
N SER A 282 -3.17 16.22 -24.50
CA SER A 282 -2.38 15.63 -25.58
C SER A 282 -1.91 14.20 -25.31
N ILE A 283 -1.61 13.87 -24.04
CA ILE A 283 -1.21 12.51 -23.63
C ILE A 283 -2.41 11.55 -23.77
N ILE A 284 -3.59 11.98 -23.32
CA ILE A 284 -4.83 11.20 -23.40
C ILE A 284 -5.22 10.97 -24.86
N GLU A 285 -5.22 12.03 -25.67
CA GLU A 285 -5.52 11.95 -27.10
C GLU A 285 -4.58 10.96 -27.80
N THR A 286 -3.27 11.11 -27.60
CA THR A 286 -2.27 10.21 -28.19
C THR A 286 -2.47 8.76 -27.74
N ALA A 287 -2.71 8.53 -26.44
CA ALA A 287 -2.90 7.19 -25.90
C ALA A 287 -4.21 6.55 -26.38
N SER A 288 -5.28 7.33 -26.55
CA SER A 288 -6.58 6.81 -27.01
C SER A 288 -6.54 6.21 -28.42
N HIS A 289 -5.53 6.59 -29.21
CA HIS A 289 -5.29 6.07 -30.57
C HIS A 289 -4.31 4.89 -30.64
N ALA A 290 -3.78 4.40 -29.51
CA ALA A 290 -2.91 3.23 -29.52
C ALA A 290 -3.70 1.96 -29.90
N ASP A 291 -3.10 1.07 -30.71
CA ASP A 291 -3.74 -0.15 -31.19
C ASP A 291 -4.25 -1.03 -30.04
N GLU A 292 -3.54 -1.06 -28.91
CA GLU A 292 -3.95 -1.82 -27.73
C GLU A 292 -5.32 -1.37 -27.18
N MET A 293 -5.73 -0.11 -27.39
CA MET A 293 -7.00 0.43 -26.87
C MET A 293 -8.23 -0.30 -27.39
N LEU A 294 -8.14 -0.87 -28.59
CA LEU A 294 -9.22 -1.58 -29.27
C LEU A 294 -9.29 -3.07 -28.89
N VAL A 295 -8.31 -3.58 -28.12
CA VAL A 295 -8.20 -5.01 -27.82
C VAL A 295 -9.19 -5.43 -26.72
N GLY A 296 -9.85 -6.56 -26.96
CA GLY A 296 -10.68 -7.25 -25.97
C GLY A 296 -12.14 -6.80 -25.92
N ASP A 297 -12.95 -7.59 -25.21
CA ASP A 297 -14.33 -7.28 -24.87
C ASP A 297 -14.56 -7.57 -23.39
N PRO A 298 -14.70 -6.54 -22.52
CA PRO A 298 -14.64 -5.10 -22.83
C PRO A 298 -13.25 -4.62 -23.27
N SER A 299 -13.22 -3.58 -24.11
CA SER A 299 -11.97 -3.05 -24.69
C SER A 299 -11.06 -2.42 -23.64
N VAL A 300 -9.76 -2.38 -23.89
CA VAL A 300 -8.79 -1.68 -23.04
C VAL A 300 -9.19 -0.22 -22.83
N ALA A 301 -9.68 0.47 -23.86
CA ALA A 301 -10.14 1.85 -23.77
C ALA A 301 -11.22 2.06 -22.70
N SER A 302 -12.14 1.10 -22.54
CA SER A 302 -13.21 1.16 -21.52
C SER A 302 -12.75 0.81 -20.10
N ARG A 303 -11.64 0.08 -20.00
CA ARG A 303 -11.05 -0.43 -18.75
C ARG A 303 -9.95 0.48 -18.19
N MET A 304 -9.62 1.55 -18.89
CA MET A 304 -8.63 2.53 -18.45
C MET A 304 -9.21 3.92 -18.50
N GLY A 305 -8.92 4.76 -17.51
CA GLY A 305 -9.39 6.14 -17.53
C GLY A 305 -8.87 6.98 -16.39
N PHE A 306 -9.44 8.18 -16.24
CA PHE A 306 -8.96 9.23 -15.36
C PHE A 306 -10.06 9.70 -14.42
N ALA A 307 -9.68 10.05 -13.21
CA ALA A 307 -10.50 10.72 -12.21
C ALA A 307 -9.72 11.89 -11.61
N LEU A 308 -10.41 12.95 -11.22
CA LEU A 308 -9.83 14.01 -10.41
C LEU A 308 -9.96 13.65 -8.94
N TRP A 309 -9.03 14.15 -8.11
CA TRP A 309 -9.15 14.07 -6.66
C TRP A 309 -10.51 14.56 -6.17
N ASP A 310 -10.99 15.68 -6.70
CA ASP A 310 -12.26 16.32 -6.31
C ASP A 310 -13.49 15.50 -6.75
N ASP A 311 -13.34 14.59 -7.72
CA ASP A 311 -14.42 13.66 -8.07
C ASP A 311 -14.65 12.65 -6.94
N TRP A 312 -13.58 12.30 -6.21
CA TRP A 312 -13.61 11.25 -5.18
C TRP A 312 -13.68 11.80 -3.76
N PHE A 313 -13.15 13.00 -3.51
CA PHE A 313 -13.03 13.57 -2.18
C PHE A 313 -13.46 15.05 -2.16
N ASP A 314 -14.11 15.45 -1.07
CA ASP A 314 -14.42 16.85 -0.81
C ASP A 314 -13.18 17.64 -0.32
N GLU A 315 -13.36 18.94 -0.09
CA GLU A 315 -12.28 19.82 0.39
C GLU A 315 -11.73 19.42 1.77
N GLN A 316 -12.49 18.66 2.56
CA GLN A 316 -12.08 18.14 3.86
C GLN A 316 -11.39 16.78 3.74
N GLY A 317 -11.33 16.20 2.54
CA GLY A 317 -10.76 14.88 2.28
C GLY A 317 -11.72 13.73 2.57
N ASN A 318 -13.01 13.98 2.78
CA ASN A 318 -14.01 12.93 2.94
C ASN A 318 -14.48 12.42 1.58
N PRO A 319 -14.86 11.13 1.47
CA PRO A 319 -15.27 10.56 0.19
C PRO A 319 -16.61 11.15 -0.26
N THR A 320 -16.69 11.55 -1.53
CA THR A 320 -17.94 11.91 -2.18
C THR A 320 -18.67 10.65 -2.66
N GLY A 321 -19.86 10.82 -3.25
CA GLY A 321 -20.54 9.74 -3.97
C GLY A 321 -19.82 9.29 -5.26
N GLY A 322 -18.79 10.01 -5.70
CA GLY A 322 -18.00 9.72 -6.90
C GLY A 322 -16.77 8.85 -6.66
N ILE A 323 -16.51 8.40 -5.43
CA ILE A 323 -15.37 7.51 -5.19
C ILE A 323 -15.44 6.25 -6.08
N GLY A 324 -14.35 5.97 -6.80
CA GLY A 324 -14.28 4.86 -7.76
C GLY A 324 -14.83 5.16 -9.16
N THR A 325 -15.37 6.36 -9.42
CA THR A 325 -15.77 6.78 -10.77
C THR A 325 -14.58 7.27 -11.58
N TYR A 326 -14.65 7.16 -12.90
CA TYR A 326 -13.62 7.64 -13.82
C TYR A 326 -14.20 7.89 -15.21
N ARG A 327 -13.56 8.75 -16.00
CA ARG A 327 -13.81 8.89 -17.44
C ARG A 327 -12.85 8.00 -18.21
N ASP A 328 -13.39 7.06 -18.98
CA ASP A 328 -12.60 6.11 -19.76
C ASP A 328 -11.86 6.78 -20.94
N MET A 329 -11.04 6.02 -21.67
CA MET A 329 -10.31 6.55 -22.85
C MET A 329 -11.23 6.94 -24.03
N LEU A 330 -12.53 6.65 -23.95
CA LEU A 330 -13.56 7.03 -24.91
C LEU A 330 -14.41 8.22 -24.40
N ASN A 331 -14.00 8.83 -23.29
CA ASN A 331 -14.71 9.91 -22.60
C ASN A 331 -16.12 9.52 -22.10
N VAL A 332 -16.32 8.23 -21.81
CA VAL A 332 -17.54 7.72 -21.18
C VAL A 332 -17.31 7.64 -19.67
N GLU A 333 -18.26 8.14 -18.90
CA GLU A 333 -18.25 8.03 -17.44
C GLU A 333 -18.52 6.58 -17.01
N ARG A 334 -17.69 6.08 -16.11
CA ARG A 334 -17.75 4.71 -15.58
C ARG A 334 -17.49 4.71 -14.08
N SER A 335 -17.78 3.56 -13.47
CA SER A 335 -17.43 3.27 -12.08
C SER A 335 -16.84 1.87 -12.01
N MET A 336 -15.81 1.68 -11.18
CA MET A 336 -15.30 0.34 -10.86
C MET A 336 -16.35 -0.53 -10.16
N PHE A 337 -17.35 0.09 -9.54
CA PHE A 337 -18.48 -0.57 -8.89
C PHE A 337 -19.65 -0.87 -9.83
N SER A 338 -19.54 -0.52 -11.12
CA SER A 338 -20.64 -0.74 -12.07
C SER A 338 -21.05 -2.23 -12.11
N PRO A 339 -22.36 -2.54 -12.08
CA PRO A 339 -22.84 -3.91 -12.20
C PRO A 339 -22.53 -4.52 -13.56
N ASP A 340 -22.29 -3.72 -14.60
CA ASP A 340 -21.99 -4.23 -15.94
C ASP A 340 -20.71 -5.06 -15.98
N TRP A 341 -19.73 -4.73 -15.12
CA TRP A 341 -18.49 -5.49 -15.02
C TRP A 341 -18.71 -6.92 -14.53
N SER A 342 -19.74 -7.16 -13.70
CA SER A 342 -20.00 -8.49 -13.15
C SER A 342 -20.28 -9.56 -14.22
N ARG A 343 -20.68 -9.14 -15.43
CA ARG A 343 -20.93 -10.04 -16.57
C ARG A 343 -19.66 -10.56 -17.22
N CYS A 344 -18.53 -9.87 -17.04
CA CYS A 344 -17.27 -10.17 -17.70
C CYS A 344 -16.08 -10.30 -16.74
N ALA A 345 -16.23 -9.98 -15.45
CA ALA A 345 -15.23 -10.22 -14.42
C ALA A 345 -15.20 -11.71 -14.00
N PRO A 346 -14.06 -12.22 -13.48
CA PRO A 346 -13.98 -13.60 -12.99
C PRO A 346 -14.88 -13.83 -11.78
N SER A 347 -15.25 -15.08 -11.54
CA SER A 347 -15.68 -15.49 -10.20
C SER A 347 -14.45 -15.64 -9.30
N THR A 348 -14.55 -15.14 -8.06
CA THR A 348 -13.49 -15.27 -7.06
C THR A 348 -13.95 -16.12 -5.89
N LYS A 349 -13.01 -16.81 -5.24
CA LYS A 349 -13.27 -17.46 -3.95
C LYS A 349 -13.48 -16.39 -2.87
N PRO A 350 -14.19 -16.70 -1.76
CA PRO A 350 -14.27 -15.80 -0.62
C PRO A 350 -12.89 -15.39 -0.11
N VAL A 351 -12.73 -14.15 0.35
CA VAL A 351 -11.43 -13.62 0.79
C VAL A 351 -10.90 -14.39 2.01
N THR A 352 -11.79 -14.96 2.82
CA THR A 352 -11.46 -15.84 3.96
C THR A 352 -10.58 -17.02 3.56
N THR A 353 -10.66 -17.50 2.31
CA THR A 353 -9.79 -18.56 1.77
C THR A 353 -8.31 -18.19 1.85
N ILE A 354 -7.98 -16.90 1.74
CA ILE A 354 -6.60 -16.43 1.81
C ILE A 354 -6.06 -16.46 3.25
N ARG A 355 -6.93 -16.16 4.24
CA ARG A 355 -6.57 -16.20 5.66
C ARG A 355 -5.89 -17.50 6.01
N ASP A 356 -6.56 -18.58 5.63
CA ASP A 356 -6.27 -19.93 6.04
C ASP A 356 -5.54 -20.69 4.92
N TRP A 357 -4.99 -19.97 3.92
CA TRP A 357 -4.39 -20.57 2.74
C TRP A 357 -3.23 -21.51 3.09
N GLY A 358 -2.33 -21.11 3.98
CA GLY A 358 -1.20 -21.95 4.36
C GLY A 358 -1.65 -23.19 5.15
N TRP A 359 -2.68 -23.07 5.98
CA TRP A 359 -3.32 -24.23 6.60
C TRP A 359 -4.03 -25.13 5.58
N THR A 360 -4.70 -24.54 4.59
CA THR A 360 -5.38 -25.27 3.50
C THR A 360 -4.37 -26.07 2.69
N VAL A 361 -3.25 -25.46 2.30
CA VAL A 361 -2.15 -26.14 1.58
C VAL A 361 -1.56 -27.27 2.42
N MET A 362 -1.42 -27.05 3.73
CA MET A 362 -0.94 -28.09 4.64
C MET A 362 -1.89 -29.27 4.70
N ASP A 363 -3.20 -29.02 4.83
CA ASP A 363 -4.23 -30.07 4.85
C ASP A 363 -4.26 -30.86 3.55
N GLU A 364 -4.24 -30.17 2.41
CA GLU A 364 -4.25 -30.78 1.08
C GLU A 364 -3.00 -31.63 0.86
N THR A 365 -1.81 -31.11 1.23
CA THR A 365 -0.55 -31.83 1.10
C THR A 365 -0.54 -33.07 1.99
N ILE A 366 -1.02 -32.96 3.24
CA ILE A 366 -1.01 -34.09 4.16
C ILE A 366 -1.97 -35.19 3.71
N ARG A 367 -3.17 -34.79 3.29
CA ARG A 367 -4.17 -35.71 2.74
C ARG A 367 -3.64 -36.39 1.47
N HIS A 368 -2.99 -35.66 0.57
CA HIS A 368 -2.45 -36.22 -0.66
C HIS A 368 -1.27 -37.18 -0.43
N GLN A 369 -0.33 -36.84 0.45
CA GLN A 369 0.88 -37.63 0.66
C GLN A 369 0.67 -38.83 1.60
N TRP A 370 -0.18 -38.68 2.62
CA TRP A 370 -0.35 -39.69 3.67
C TRP A 370 -1.80 -40.22 3.81
N GLY A 371 -2.77 -39.66 3.11
CA GLY A 371 -4.18 -40.08 3.21
C GLY A 371 -4.86 -39.70 4.52
N TRP A 372 -4.23 -38.85 5.34
CA TRP A 372 -4.74 -38.47 6.67
C TRP A 372 -5.71 -37.30 6.59
N ASP A 373 -6.83 -37.39 7.31
CA ASP A 373 -7.65 -36.22 7.58
C ASP A 373 -7.15 -35.50 8.83
N VAL A 374 -6.65 -34.29 8.61
CA VAL A 374 -6.04 -33.44 9.65
C VAL A 374 -6.84 -32.16 9.91
N SER A 375 -8.08 -32.13 9.42
CA SER A 375 -9.00 -31.00 9.57
C SER A 375 -9.16 -30.56 11.04
N GLY A 376 -9.19 -31.52 11.97
CA GLY A 376 -9.31 -31.28 13.42
C GLY A 376 -8.00 -30.97 14.16
N TRP A 377 -6.85 -30.94 13.48
CA TRP A 377 -5.57 -30.68 14.14
C TRP A 377 -5.44 -29.21 14.54
N ARG A 378 -4.81 -28.96 15.69
CA ARG A 378 -4.35 -27.60 16.03
C ARG A 378 -3.11 -27.27 15.20
N LYS A 379 -3.23 -26.29 14.32
CA LYS A 379 -2.19 -25.90 13.37
C LYS A 379 -1.40 -24.70 13.91
N PRO A 380 -0.09 -24.58 13.63
CA PRO A 380 0.68 -23.42 14.07
C PRO A 380 0.27 -22.15 13.29
N GLU A 381 0.04 -21.06 14.01
CA GLU A 381 -0.33 -19.76 13.41
C GLU A 381 0.71 -19.22 12.42
N ALA A 382 1.99 -19.54 12.62
CA ALA A 382 3.07 -19.14 11.73
C ALA A 382 2.92 -19.68 10.27
N TYR A 383 2.01 -20.64 10.05
CA TYR A 383 1.69 -21.25 8.76
C TYR A 383 0.25 -21.00 8.29
N ARG A 384 -0.57 -20.22 9.01
CA ARG A 384 -1.99 -20.01 8.67
C ARG A 384 -2.20 -19.44 7.28
N GLY A 385 -1.39 -18.44 6.94
CA GLY A 385 -1.59 -17.60 5.77
C GLY A 385 -1.84 -16.16 6.23
N GLY A 386 -2.74 -15.46 5.55
CA GLY A 386 -3.10 -14.08 5.87
C GLY A 386 -2.31 -13.04 5.07
N PHE A 387 -2.96 -11.89 4.87
CA PHE A 387 -2.42 -10.75 4.14
C PHE A 387 -2.07 -9.63 5.13
N TYR A 388 -0.77 -9.45 5.42
CA TYR A 388 -0.31 -8.24 6.08
C TYR A 388 -0.17 -7.13 5.04
N GLY A 389 -0.71 -5.95 5.34
CA GLY A 389 -0.64 -4.77 4.48
C GLY A 389 -1.83 -4.56 3.55
N TYR A 390 -2.75 -5.52 3.44
CA TYR A 390 -4.07 -5.27 2.87
C TYR A 390 -5.07 -4.83 3.94
N ILE A 391 -6.07 -4.06 3.54
CA ILE A 391 -7.16 -3.55 4.38
C ILE A 391 -8.52 -3.71 3.70
N GLY A 392 -9.59 -3.55 4.49
CA GLY A 392 -10.97 -3.38 4.04
C GLY A 392 -11.87 -4.61 3.86
N GLY A 393 -13.18 -4.36 3.78
CA GLY A 393 -14.21 -5.38 3.50
C GLY A 393 -14.20 -6.60 4.44
N GLU A 394 -14.15 -7.77 3.82
CA GLU A 394 -14.01 -9.09 4.48
C GLU A 394 -12.67 -9.27 5.23
N SER A 395 -11.71 -8.34 5.08
CA SER A 395 -10.41 -8.42 5.78
C SER A 395 -10.46 -8.11 7.27
N VAL A 396 -11.54 -7.49 7.76
CA VAL A 396 -11.71 -7.24 9.21
C VAL A 396 -11.81 -8.58 9.97
N GLU A 397 -12.37 -9.62 9.35
CA GLU A 397 -12.37 -11.00 9.87
C GLU A 397 -11.03 -11.75 9.67
N LEU A 398 -10.08 -11.16 8.93
CA LEU A 398 -8.69 -11.65 8.82
C LEU A 398 -7.80 -11.14 9.96
N SER A 399 -8.29 -10.15 10.73
CA SER A 399 -7.57 -9.44 11.78
C SER A 399 -7.91 -9.87 13.20
N SER A 400 -9.07 -10.50 13.38
CA SER A 400 -9.48 -11.22 14.59
C SER A 400 -8.88 -12.62 14.60
#